data_AF-A0A973SWZ4-F1
#
_entry.id   AF-A0A973SWZ4-F1
#
_cell.length_a   1.000
_cell.length_b   1.000
_cell.length_c   1.000
_cell.angle_alpha   90.00
_cell.angle_beta   90.00
_cell.angle_gamma   90.00
#
_symmetry.space_group_name_H-M   'P 1'
#
loop_
_entity.id
_entity.type
_entity.pdbx_description
1 polymer ?
#
loop_
_entity_poly.entity_id
_entity_poly.type
_entity_poly.pdbx_seq_one_letter_code
_entity_poly.pdbx_strand_id
1 'polypeptide(L)'
;KLLWRYQGMIGVKNGWTSKAQGSFVGAATRGGHTILVTIMRHEGYFWDEVAKLLDWGFSVRGKVAPVGQLVEPVPEQRAAPQVTAPVSKVTPAAQPPLLDTAASKQTDTTRTVGSVVIGGGLLFGLIWLGYGIRRKRGRSRL
;
A
#
# COMPACT_ATOMS: atom_id res chain seq x y z
N LYS A 1 -5.72 4.46 2.35
CA LYS A 1 -6.40 4.14 3.64
C LYS A 1 -7.82 4.70 3.73
N LEU A 2 -8.17 5.79 3.03
CA LEU A 2 -9.54 6.34 3.02
C LEU A 2 -10.43 5.90 1.84
N LEU A 3 -9.86 5.61 0.66
CA LEU A 3 -10.64 5.25 -0.55
C LEU A 3 -11.74 4.20 -0.30
N TRP A 4 -11.44 3.20 0.55
CA TRP A 4 -12.36 2.11 0.87
C TRP A 4 -13.03 2.24 2.25
N ARG A 5 -12.67 3.25 3.04
CA ARG A 5 -13.06 3.34 4.47
C ARG A 5 -13.87 4.58 4.81
N TYR A 6 -13.72 5.65 4.04
CA TYR A 6 -14.46 6.88 4.25
C TYR A 6 -15.63 6.92 3.27
N GLN A 7 -16.85 7.03 3.80
CA GLN A 7 -18.06 6.98 2.98
C GLN A 7 -18.07 8.09 1.94
N GLY A 8 -18.31 7.69 0.69
CA GLY A 8 -18.42 8.60 -0.45
C GLY A 8 -17.09 8.98 -1.08
N MET A 9 -15.94 8.44 -0.66
CA MET A 9 -14.67 8.72 -1.35
C MET A 9 -14.74 8.33 -2.81
N ILE A 10 -14.39 9.27 -3.69
CA ILE A 10 -14.35 9.07 -5.15
C ILE A 10 -12.92 9.05 -5.69
N GLY A 11 -11.94 9.51 -4.92
CA GLY A 11 -10.54 9.53 -5.38
C GLY A 11 -9.57 10.00 -4.31
N VAL A 12 -8.34 9.49 -4.41
CA VAL A 12 -7.20 9.86 -3.56
C VAL A 12 -5.93 9.89 -4.39
N LYS A 13 -5.13 10.93 -4.19
CA LYS A 13 -3.71 10.94 -4.53
C LYS A 13 -2.90 11.43 -3.34
N ASN A 14 -1.96 10.61 -2.89
CA ASN A 14 -1.00 11.00 -1.86
C ASN A 14 0.45 10.86 -2.36
N GLY A 15 1.37 11.51 -1.67
CA GLY A 15 2.80 11.46 -1.95
C GLY A 15 3.63 11.96 -0.77
N TRP A 16 4.91 11.62 -0.77
CA TRP A 16 5.87 12.10 0.21
C TRP A 16 7.24 12.31 -0.43
N THR A 17 7.93 13.38 -0.06
CA THR A 17 9.37 13.57 -0.31
C THR A 17 10.01 14.25 0.89
N SER A 18 11.34 14.20 1.00
CA SER A 18 12.07 14.87 2.11
C SER A 18 11.83 16.39 2.14
N LYS A 19 11.63 17.03 0.98
CA LYS A 19 11.39 18.47 0.88
C LYS A 19 9.92 18.87 1.02
N ALA A 20 9.02 18.06 0.47
CA ALA A 20 7.58 18.35 0.48
C ALA A 20 6.86 17.80 1.71
N GLN A 21 7.47 16.88 2.45
CA GLN A 21 6.82 16.05 3.47
C GLN A 21 5.54 15.40 2.91
N GLY A 22 4.52 15.12 3.74
CA GLY A 22 3.28 14.49 3.31
C GLY A 22 2.38 15.44 2.51
N SER A 23 1.97 15.02 1.32
CA SER A 23 0.94 15.66 0.51
C SER A 23 -0.23 14.71 0.24
N PHE A 24 -1.42 15.27 0.19
CA PHE A 24 -2.66 14.57 -0.09
C PHE A 24 -3.60 15.46 -0.89
N VAL A 25 -4.27 14.87 -1.87
CA VAL A 25 -5.47 15.40 -2.52
C VAL A 25 -6.50 14.28 -2.54
N GLY A 26 -7.72 14.55 -2.13
CA GLY A 26 -8.80 13.57 -2.19
C GLY A 26 -10.15 14.22 -2.21
N ALA A 27 -11.15 13.49 -2.71
CA ALA A 27 -12.51 13.97 -2.81
C ALA A 27 -13.50 12.90 -2.35
N ALA A 28 -14.59 13.35 -1.74
CA ALA A 28 -15.73 12.53 -1.39
C ALA A 28 -17.03 13.19 -1.85
N THR A 29 -18.01 12.38 -2.25
CA THR A 29 -19.35 12.80 -2.65
C THR A 29 -20.40 12.19 -1.73
N ARG A 30 -21.29 13.03 -1.16
CA ARG A 30 -22.45 12.63 -0.36
C ARG A 30 -23.64 13.51 -0.74
N GLY A 31 -24.81 12.92 -0.98
CA GLY A 31 -26.04 13.67 -1.27
C GLY A 31 -25.91 14.64 -2.45
N GLY A 32 -25.19 14.26 -3.53
CA GLY A 32 -24.98 15.11 -4.70
C GLY A 32 -23.95 16.24 -4.53
N HIS A 33 -23.25 16.29 -3.40
CA HIS A 33 -22.21 17.30 -3.14
C HIS A 33 -20.84 16.67 -3.00
N THR A 34 -19.85 17.29 -3.64
CA THR A 34 -18.45 16.85 -3.59
C THR A 34 -17.64 17.83 -2.76
N ILE A 35 -16.92 17.32 -1.76
CA ILE A 35 -15.93 18.06 -0.98
C ILE A 35 -14.55 17.53 -1.36
N LEU A 36 -13.63 18.46 -1.63
CA LEU A 36 -12.23 18.18 -1.97
C LEU A 36 -11.33 18.71 -0.85
N VAL A 37 -10.38 17.90 -0.41
CA VAL A 37 -9.40 18.24 0.62
C VAL A 37 -8.00 18.10 0.06
N THR A 38 -7.21 19.14 0.23
CA THR A 38 -5.78 19.18 -0.11
C THR A 38 -4.97 19.47 1.13
N ILE A 39 -3.98 18.64 1.42
CA ILE A 39 -2.99 18.84 2.48
C ILE A 39 -1.61 18.90 1.84
N MET A 40 -0.81 19.87 2.26
CA MET A 40 0.56 20.07 1.82
C MET A 40 1.47 20.18 3.03
N ARG A 41 2.69 19.62 2.92
CA ARG A 41 3.74 19.72 3.95
C ARG A 41 3.27 19.28 5.34
N HIS A 42 2.66 18.09 5.40
CA HIS A 42 2.26 17.48 6.66
C HIS A 42 3.34 16.54 7.19
N GLU A 43 3.62 16.63 8.48
CA GLU A 43 4.53 15.72 9.17
C GLU A 43 3.80 14.46 9.63
N GLY A 44 4.32 13.28 9.30
CA GLY A 44 3.68 12.02 9.68
C GLY A 44 2.42 11.69 8.88
N TYR A 45 1.44 11.07 9.55
CA TYR A 45 0.21 10.58 8.93
C TYR A 45 -0.90 11.63 9.00
N PHE A 46 -1.62 11.81 7.89
CA PHE A 46 -2.67 12.84 7.74
C PHE A 46 -4.10 12.25 7.63
N TRP A 47 -4.26 10.94 7.78
CA TRP A 47 -5.51 10.25 7.40
C TRP A 47 -6.71 10.67 8.26
N ASP A 48 -6.48 10.90 9.55
CA ASP A 48 -7.55 11.28 10.50
C ASP A 48 -7.92 12.75 10.32
N GLU A 49 -6.94 13.60 10.02
CA GLU A 49 -7.10 15.01 9.69
C GLU A 49 -7.93 15.17 8.42
N VAL A 50 -7.63 14.40 7.38
CA VAL A 50 -8.43 14.39 6.14
C VAL A 50 -9.87 13.97 6.43
N ALA A 51 -10.09 12.91 7.20
CA ALA A 51 -11.43 12.46 7.55
C ALA A 51 -12.21 13.55 8.30
N LYS A 52 -11.58 14.18 9.30
CA LYS A 52 -12.17 15.30 10.06
C LYS A 52 -12.48 16.51 9.18
N LEU A 53 -11.60 16.86 8.24
CA LEU A 53 -11.84 17.97 7.31
C LEU A 53 -13.00 17.70 6.37
N LEU A 54 -13.09 16.47 5.84
CA LEU A 54 -14.22 16.06 5.00
C LEU A 54 -15.53 16.07 5.80
N ASP A 55 -15.55 15.51 7.02
CA ASP A 55 -16.74 15.48 7.87
C ASP A 55 -17.17 16.90 8.26
N TRP A 56 -16.22 17.75 8.62
CA TRP A 56 -16.47 19.17 8.85
C TRP A 56 -17.09 19.83 7.62
N GLY A 57 -16.49 19.67 6.44
CA GLY A 57 -16.96 20.27 5.18
C GLY A 57 -18.39 19.88 4.83
N PHE A 58 -18.77 18.61 5.03
CA PHE A 58 -20.16 18.18 4.88
C PHE A 58 -21.08 18.77 5.96
N SER A 59 -20.62 18.87 7.21
CA SER A 59 -21.44 19.36 8.33
C SER A 59 -21.78 20.86 8.26
N VAL A 60 -20.90 21.67 7.66
CA VAL A 60 -21.02 23.14 7.59
C VAL A 60 -21.56 23.66 6.27
N ARG A 61 -21.87 22.78 5.31
CA ARG A 61 -22.40 23.18 4.00
C ARG A 61 -23.64 24.08 4.17
N GLY A 62 -23.61 25.26 3.53
CA GLY A 62 -24.70 26.24 3.58
C GLY A 62 -24.81 26.99 4.92
N LYS A 63 -23.91 26.74 5.89
CA LYS A 63 -23.90 27.38 7.21
C LYS A 63 -22.75 28.39 7.38
N VAL A 64 -21.81 28.41 6.45
CA VAL A 64 -20.60 29.26 6.50
C VAL A 64 -20.46 30.07 5.21
N ALA A 65 -19.93 31.29 5.34
CA ALA A 65 -19.55 32.11 4.21
C ALA A 65 -18.21 31.58 3.62
N PRO A 66 -18.12 31.32 2.29
CA PRO A 66 -16.86 30.96 1.66
C PRO A 66 -15.85 32.11 1.75
N VAL A 67 -14.57 31.76 1.94
CA VAL A 67 -13.46 32.75 1.93
C VAL A 67 -13.03 33.15 0.51
N GLY A 68 -13.53 32.44 -0.51
CA GLY A 68 -13.21 32.66 -1.92
C GLY A 68 -13.79 31.53 -2.78
N GLN A 69 -13.50 31.59 -4.08
CA GLN A 69 -13.92 30.59 -5.06
C GLN A 69 -12.71 30.14 -5.88
N LEU A 70 -12.64 28.83 -6.17
CA LEU A 70 -11.67 28.32 -7.14
C LEU A 70 -12.04 28.86 -8.53
N VAL A 71 -11.09 29.51 -9.19
CA VAL A 71 -11.29 30.08 -10.53
C VAL A 71 -11.60 28.98 -11.54
N GLU A 72 -12.32 29.34 -12.59
CA GLU A 72 -12.58 28.43 -13.70
C GLU A 72 -11.25 27.90 -14.30
N PRO A 73 -11.20 26.61 -14.68
CA PRO A 73 -10.02 26.07 -15.35
C PRO A 73 -9.67 26.89 -16.59
N VAL A 74 -8.40 27.25 -16.73
CA VAL A 74 -7.91 27.85 -17.98
C VAL A 74 -8.13 26.83 -19.10
N PRO A 75 -8.66 27.23 -20.28
CA PRO A 75 -8.81 26.32 -21.40
C PRO A 75 -7.51 25.56 -21.65
N GLU A 76 -7.58 24.23 -21.73
CA GLU A 76 -6.42 23.44 -22.10
C GLU A 76 -5.88 23.99 -23.42
N GLN A 77 -4.69 24.57 -23.38
CA GLN A 77 -3.93 24.80 -24.59
C GLN A 77 -3.68 23.42 -25.16
N ARG A 78 -4.45 23.06 -26.19
CA ARG A 78 -4.36 21.78 -26.89
C ARG A 78 -2.88 21.45 -27.02
N ALA A 79 -2.43 20.41 -26.32
CA ALA A 79 -1.08 19.93 -26.46
C ALA A 79 -0.82 19.86 -27.96
N ALA A 80 0.20 20.57 -28.45
CA ALA A 80 0.60 20.49 -29.85
C ALA A 80 0.63 19.01 -30.23
N PRO A 81 0.13 18.60 -31.41
CA PRO A 81 0.10 17.21 -31.82
C PRO A 81 1.43 16.57 -31.44
N GLN A 82 1.39 15.56 -30.58
CA GLN A 82 2.60 14.92 -30.08
C GLN A 82 3.39 14.51 -31.31
N VAL A 83 4.52 15.17 -31.54
CA VAL A 83 5.44 14.78 -32.57
C VAL A 83 5.84 13.36 -32.18
N THR A 84 5.36 12.37 -32.93
CA THR A 84 5.82 10.99 -32.83
C THR A 84 7.32 11.03 -33.02
N ALA A 85 8.07 11.05 -31.91
CA ALA A 85 9.50 10.87 -31.95
C ALA A 85 9.76 9.52 -32.64
N PRO A 86 10.68 9.43 -33.60
CA PRO A 86 11.01 8.15 -34.19
C PRO A 86 11.46 7.23 -33.06
N VAL A 87 10.78 6.10 -32.90
CA VAL A 87 11.23 4.99 -32.07
C VAL A 87 12.57 4.54 -32.66
N SER A 88 13.66 5.04 -32.09
CA SER A 88 14.96 4.42 -32.25
C SER A 88 14.79 2.98 -31.77
N LYS A 89 14.90 2.02 -32.70
CA LYS A 89 14.96 0.59 -32.35
C LYS A 89 16.14 0.42 -31.41
N VAL A 90 15.86 0.30 -30.11
CA VAL A 90 16.86 -0.17 -29.15
C VAL A 90 17.06 -1.64 -29.50
N THR A 91 18.18 -1.95 -30.15
CA THR A 91 18.68 -3.32 -30.24
C THR A 91 18.80 -3.83 -28.81
N PRO A 92 18.07 -4.90 -28.42
CA PRO A 92 18.25 -5.48 -27.10
C PRO A 92 19.71 -5.94 -26.99
N ALA A 93 20.45 -5.39 -26.03
CA ALA A 93 21.67 -6.06 -25.60
C ALA A 93 21.26 -7.44 -25.09
N ALA A 94 21.80 -8.49 -25.70
CA ALA A 94 21.52 -9.87 -25.30
C ALA A 94 21.91 -10.04 -23.82
N GLN A 95 20.92 -9.99 -22.94
CA GLN A 95 21.08 -10.38 -21.54
C GLN A 95 21.16 -11.91 -21.52
N PRO A 96 22.24 -12.51 -20.98
CA PRO A 96 22.28 -13.95 -20.82
C PRO A 96 21.11 -14.39 -19.92
N PRO A 97 20.54 -15.60 -20.14
CA PRO A 97 19.39 -16.07 -19.39
C PRO A 97 19.69 -16.04 -17.89
N LEU A 98 18.90 -15.28 -17.13
CA LEU A 98 19.02 -15.17 -15.67
C LEU A 98 18.70 -16.48 -14.92
N LEU A 99 18.39 -17.56 -15.64
CA LEU A 99 17.93 -18.81 -15.05
C LEU A 99 19.08 -19.71 -14.57
N ASP A 100 20.26 -19.66 -15.21
CA ASP A 100 21.43 -20.46 -14.80
C ASP A 100 22.22 -19.84 -13.63
N THR A 101 22.17 -18.52 -13.48
CA THR A 101 22.91 -17.81 -12.43
C THR A 101 22.25 -17.95 -11.05
N ALA A 102 20.93 -18.14 -11.00
CA ALA A 102 20.22 -18.41 -9.74
C ALA A 102 20.45 -19.85 -9.25
N ALA A 103 20.64 -20.81 -10.17
CA ALA A 103 20.88 -22.21 -9.83
C ALA A 103 22.32 -22.47 -9.34
N SER A 104 23.31 -21.76 -9.87
CA SER A 104 24.74 -21.98 -9.55
C SER A 104 25.21 -21.38 -8.23
N LYS A 105 24.44 -20.48 -7.60
CA LYS A 105 24.74 -19.91 -6.27
C LYS A 105 24.10 -20.66 -5.09
N GLN A 106 23.39 -21.76 -5.33
CA GLN A 106 22.89 -22.61 -4.27
C GLN A 106 23.94 -23.65 -3.87
N THR A 107 24.99 -23.18 -3.20
CA THR A 107 26.03 -24.02 -2.58
C THR A 107 25.41 -24.98 -1.54
N ASP A 108 25.96 -26.20 -1.44
CA ASP A 108 25.47 -27.36 -0.67
C ASP A 108 25.09 -27.11 0.81
N THR A 109 25.54 -26.01 1.38
CA THR A 109 25.23 -25.56 2.75
C THR A 109 23.72 -25.33 2.96
N THR A 110 22.99 -24.79 1.97
CA THR A 110 21.55 -24.46 2.14
C THR A 110 20.65 -25.69 2.10
N ARG A 111 21.04 -26.76 1.37
CA ARG A 111 20.28 -28.01 1.31
C ARG A 111 20.39 -28.84 2.59
N THR A 112 21.52 -28.75 3.28
CA THR A 112 21.77 -29.49 4.54
C THR A 112 21.05 -28.83 5.71
N VAL A 113 21.00 -27.49 5.78
CA VAL A 113 20.29 -26.77 6.85
C VAL A 113 18.77 -26.93 6.74
N GLY A 114 18.21 -26.92 5.52
CA GLY A 114 16.77 -27.12 5.32
C GLY A 114 16.25 -28.50 5.75
N SER A 115 17.04 -29.56 5.53
CA SER A 115 16.67 -30.92 5.91
C SER A 115 16.78 -31.18 7.42
N VAL A 116 17.74 -30.55 8.11
CA VAL A 116 17.89 -30.65 9.58
C VAL A 116 16.75 -29.94 10.33
N VAL A 117 16.28 -28.79 9.85
CA VAL A 117 15.17 -28.05 10.49
C VAL A 117 13.84 -28.80 10.36
N ILE A 118 13.57 -29.38 9.19
CA ILE A 118 12.35 -30.18 8.97
C ILE A 118 12.39 -31.48 9.80
N GLY A 119 13.54 -32.17 9.82
CA GLY A 119 13.72 -33.40 10.61
C GLY A 119 13.61 -33.16 12.11
N GLY A 120 14.26 -32.11 12.64
CA GLY A 120 14.22 -31.74 14.06
C GLY A 120 12.83 -31.33 14.53
N GLY A 121 12.09 -30.55 13.73
CA GLY A 121 10.73 -30.12 14.05
C GLY A 121 9.73 -31.29 14.16
N LEU A 122 9.82 -32.27 13.25
CA LEU A 122 8.95 -33.45 13.28
C LEU A 122 9.23 -34.35 14.48
N LEU A 123 10.51 -34.58 14.81
CA LEU A 123 10.90 -35.38 15.98
C LEU A 123 10.47 -34.73 17.29
N PHE A 124 10.67 -33.41 17.42
CA PHE A 124 10.23 -32.66 18.60
C PHE A 124 8.70 -32.66 18.75
N GLY A 125 7.97 -32.49 17.64
CA GLY A 125 6.50 -32.57 17.63
C GLY A 125 5.97 -33.94 18.07
N LEU A 126 6.59 -35.04 17.60
CA LEU A 126 6.20 -36.40 17.98
C LEU A 126 6.50 -36.71 19.46
N ILE A 127 7.64 -36.26 19.98
CA ILE A 127 8.00 -36.41 21.40
C ILE A 127 7.01 -35.63 22.28
N TRP A 128 6.66 -34.40 21.91
CA TRP A 128 5.74 -33.56 22.68
C TRP A 128 4.31 -34.10 22.65
N LEU A 129 3.86 -34.61 21.50
CA LEU A 129 2.57 -35.29 21.36
C LEU A 129 2.50 -36.56 22.20
N GLY A 130 3.55 -37.39 22.16
CA GLY A 130 3.65 -38.60 22.98
C GLY A 130 3.67 -38.29 24.49
N TYR A 131 4.41 -37.27 24.90
CA TYR A 131 4.43 -36.80 26.29
C TYR A 131 3.06 -36.28 26.75
N GLY A 132 2.37 -35.52 25.90
CA GLY A 132 1.01 -35.04 26.16
C GLY A 132 -0.01 -36.16 26.35
N ILE A 133 0.03 -37.20 25.50
CA ILE A 133 -0.85 -38.36 25.60
C ILE A 133 -0.56 -39.19 26.87
N ARG A 134 0.72 -39.37 27.22
CA ARG A 134 1.11 -40.08 28.46
C ARG A 134 0.69 -39.30 29.72
N ARG A 135 0.82 -37.97 29.71
CA ARG A 135 0.36 -37.10 30.81
C ARG A 135 -1.15 -37.15 30.99
N LYS A 136 -1.93 -37.24 29.91
CA LYS A 136 -3.40 -37.39 30.00
C LYS A 136 -3.81 -38.73 30.58
N ARG A 137 -3.14 -39.83 30.21
CA ARG A 137 -3.43 -41.18 30.73
C ARG A 137 -3.04 -41.38 32.20
N GLY A 138 -2.04 -40.64 32.70
CA GLY A 138 -1.66 -40.66 34.13
C GLY A 138 -2.64 -39.93 35.05
N ARG A 139 -3.51 -39.06 34.50
CA ARG A 139 -4.49 -38.27 35.26
C ARG A 139 -5.88 -38.93 35.38
N SER A 140 -6.09 -40.10 34.77
CA SER A 140 -7.33 -40.87 34.84
C SER A 140 -7.22 -42.11 35.75
N ARG A 141 -6.20 -42.16 36.62
CA ARG A 141 -6.06 -43.17 37.67
C ARG A 141 -5.65 -42.49 38.97
N LEU A 142 -6.53 -41.65 39.50
CA LEU A 142 -6.63 -41.22 40.89
C LEU A 142 -8.10 -40.86 41.12
#